data_AF-A0A6P1P325-F1
#
_entry.id   AF-A0A6P1P325-F1
#
_cell.length_a   1.000
_cell.length_b   1.000
_cell.length_c   1.000
_cell.angle_alpha   90.00
_cell.angle_beta   90.00
_cell.angle_gamma   90.00
#
_symmetry.space_group_name_H-M   'P 1'
#
loop_
_entity.id
_entity.type
_entity.pdbx_description
1 polymer ?
#
loop_
_entity_poly.entity_id
_entity_poly.type
_entity_poly.pdbx_seq_one_letter_code
_entity_poly.pdbx_strand_id
1 'polypeptide(L)'
;MKRAYLALSILISICLLRCVQGKETKAKGTQGNDNVTFDLSRYHNPTLLKSKKDSSLAFINLLSKEDLKGAERIYPKMFSLDVTSGVVTVEGEKPMLVGLGEYVLDYSKNTYDLLALSVFLKKKHNTRLELYDQMLRGSIRLDSTNVAALYLLSEVRHKYGVKEDAYYLISKMKELDTENPEIHRLYRSQESSIKNLTQTLPSLDDFARTDIIFLRHD
;
A
#
# COMPACT_ATOMS: atom_id res chain seq x y z
N MET A 1 29.20 -21.90 -47.97
CA MET A 1 28.47 -21.40 -46.79
C MET A 1 28.55 -19.87 -46.75
N LYS A 2 27.37 -19.23 -46.71
CA LYS A 2 27.06 -17.81 -46.43
C LYS A 2 27.78 -16.70 -47.24
N ARG A 3 27.10 -16.27 -48.30
CA ARG A 3 27.13 -14.89 -48.83
C ARG A 3 25.94 -14.12 -48.23
N ALA A 4 26.14 -12.80 -48.04
CA ALA A 4 25.19 -11.70 -48.31
C ALA A 4 25.00 -10.68 -47.15
N TYR A 5 25.41 -9.43 -47.45
CA TYR A 5 25.09 -8.10 -46.87
C TYR A 5 25.63 -7.78 -45.46
N LEU A 6 26.43 -6.74 -45.15
CA LEU A 6 26.88 -5.49 -45.78
C LEU A 6 25.86 -4.73 -46.64
N ALA A 7 25.01 -3.92 -45.98
CA ALA A 7 24.47 -2.62 -46.45
C ALA A 7 23.20 -2.24 -45.65
N LEU A 8 23.38 -1.55 -44.53
CA LEU A 8 22.46 -0.54 -43.96
C LEU A 8 23.16 0.10 -42.74
N SER A 9 24.34 0.68 -42.90
CA SER A 9 24.50 2.13 -43.14
C SER A 9 23.34 2.98 -42.61
N ILE A 10 23.63 3.79 -41.59
CA ILE A 10 23.54 5.26 -41.74
C ILE A 10 22.21 5.71 -42.36
N LEU A 11 21.15 5.63 -41.56
CA LEU A 11 19.82 6.25 -41.71
C LEU A 11 19.04 5.74 -40.49
N ILE A 12 19.20 6.33 -39.30
CA ILE A 12 18.27 7.33 -38.77
C ILE A 12 19.07 8.19 -37.77
N SER A 13 19.84 9.14 -38.29
CA SER A 13 20.30 10.33 -37.56
C SER A 13 19.72 11.61 -38.16
N ILE A 14 18.69 11.47 -39.01
CA ILE A 14 18.01 12.59 -39.67
C ILE A 14 16.51 12.30 -39.66
N CYS A 15 15.88 12.46 -38.50
CA CYS A 15 14.43 12.68 -38.37
C CYS A 15 14.02 13.37 -37.04
N LEU A 16 14.97 13.71 -36.16
CA LEU A 16 14.67 14.43 -34.90
C LEU A 16 15.07 15.91 -34.90
N LEU A 17 15.50 16.47 -36.03
CA LEU A 17 15.69 17.91 -36.20
C LEU A 17 15.03 18.38 -37.51
N ARG A 18 13.71 18.58 -37.47
CA ARG A 18 12.92 19.61 -38.20
C ARG A 18 11.43 19.24 -38.14
N CYS A 19 10.78 19.65 -37.06
CA CYS A 19 9.40 20.17 -37.14
C CYS A 19 9.08 20.96 -35.87
N VAL A 20 9.79 22.06 -35.69
CA VAL A 20 9.19 23.24 -35.06
C VAL A 20 8.34 23.88 -36.16
N GLN A 21 7.03 23.69 -36.09
CA GLN A 21 5.97 24.69 -36.33
C GLN A 21 4.62 24.00 -36.55
N GLY A 22 3.68 24.30 -35.65
CA GLY A 22 2.25 24.38 -35.96
C GLY A 22 1.47 23.06 -36.00
N LYS A 23 0.90 22.68 -34.86
CA LYS A 23 -0.56 22.69 -34.66
C LYS A 23 -0.89 22.27 -33.23
N GLU A 24 -1.32 23.26 -32.46
CA GLU A 24 -2.08 23.05 -31.25
C GLU A 24 -3.38 22.32 -31.60
N THR A 25 -3.45 21.03 -31.30
CA THR A 25 -4.71 20.34 -31.09
C THR A 25 -4.74 19.85 -29.65
N LYS A 26 -5.55 20.56 -28.85
CA LYS A 26 -5.97 20.23 -27.50
C LYS A 26 -6.40 18.76 -27.39
N ALA A 27 -5.52 17.90 -26.89
CA ALA A 27 -5.93 16.69 -26.18
C ALA A 27 -5.87 17.02 -24.69
N LYS A 28 -6.98 17.52 -24.17
CA LYS A 28 -7.19 17.79 -22.74
C LYS A 28 -7.39 16.45 -22.03
N GLY A 29 -6.33 15.67 -21.93
CA GLY A 29 -6.24 14.51 -21.04
C GLY A 29 -5.83 15.00 -19.67
N THR A 30 -6.74 15.67 -18.95
CA THR A 30 -6.59 15.89 -17.52
C THR A 30 -6.67 14.52 -16.84
N GLN A 31 -5.54 13.82 -16.73
CA GLN A 31 -5.35 12.85 -15.67
C GLN A 31 -5.32 13.65 -14.38
N GLY A 32 -6.51 13.88 -13.82
CA GLY A 32 -6.66 14.29 -12.44
C GLY A 32 -6.01 13.19 -11.61
N ASN A 33 -4.83 13.49 -11.10
CA ASN A 33 -4.18 12.74 -10.04
C ASN A 33 -4.97 13.04 -8.76
N ASP A 34 -6.23 12.62 -8.73
CA ASP A 34 -7.06 12.68 -7.55
C ASP A 34 -6.47 11.65 -6.60
N ASN A 35 -5.62 12.13 -5.69
CA ASN A 35 -5.14 11.36 -4.55
C ASN A 35 -6.37 11.02 -3.71
N VAL A 36 -7.08 9.94 -4.08
CA VAL A 36 -8.25 9.44 -3.34
C VAL A 36 -7.71 8.94 -2.01
N THR A 37 -7.76 9.81 -1.01
CA THR A 37 -7.39 9.48 0.35
C THR A 37 -8.61 8.83 0.99
N PHE A 38 -8.52 7.56 1.34
CA PHE A 38 -9.63 6.83 1.95
C PHE A 38 -9.69 7.15 3.42
N ASP A 39 -10.86 7.61 3.85
CA ASP A 39 -11.07 7.94 5.24
C ASP A 39 -11.59 6.70 5.99
N LEU A 40 -10.73 6.12 6.82
CA LEU A 40 -11.11 5.00 7.68
C LEU A 40 -12.11 5.44 8.78
N SER A 41 -12.42 6.73 8.93
CA SER A 41 -13.38 7.25 9.91
C SER A 41 -14.78 6.67 9.75
N ARG A 42 -15.20 6.30 8.54
CA ARG A 42 -16.52 5.68 8.31
C ARG A 42 -16.66 4.29 8.94
N TYR A 43 -15.54 3.63 9.20
CA TYR A 43 -15.50 2.34 9.88
C TYR A 43 -15.30 2.48 11.39
N HIS A 44 -15.26 3.72 11.88
CA HIS A 44 -15.20 4.05 13.28
C HIS A 44 -16.59 4.47 13.75
N ASN A 45 -17.06 3.87 14.84
CA ASN A 45 -18.16 4.44 15.61
C ASN A 45 -17.57 5.32 16.73
N PRO A 46 -17.58 6.67 16.61
CA PRO A 46 -16.98 7.56 17.59
C PRO A 46 -17.69 7.54 18.94
N THR A 47 -18.92 7.05 19.00
CA THR A 47 -19.68 6.95 20.26
C THR A 47 -19.55 5.58 20.91
N LEU A 48 -19.03 4.55 20.23
CA LEU A 48 -18.97 3.18 20.74
C LEU A 48 -17.73 2.42 20.26
N LEU A 49 -16.67 2.40 21.08
CA LEU A 49 -15.52 1.51 20.95
C LEU A 49 -15.85 0.08 21.44
N LYS A 50 -16.91 -0.52 20.90
CA LYS A 50 -17.44 -1.81 21.40
C LYS A 50 -16.70 -3.02 20.85
N SER A 51 -16.01 -2.88 19.71
CA SER A 51 -15.27 -3.97 19.10
C SER A 51 -13.78 -3.64 18.93
N LYS A 52 -12.98 -4.71 18.73
CA LYS A 52 -11.55 -4.59 18.36
C LYS A 52 -11.35 -3.83 17.06
N LYS A 53 -12.23 -4.06 16.09
CA LYS A 53 -12.28 -3.33 14.82
C LYS A 53 -12.42 -1.83 15.06
N ASP A 54 -13.45 -1.41 15.81
CA ASP A 54 -13.72 0.03 16.03
C ASP A 54 -12.56 0.72 16.74
N SER A 55 -11.98 0.06 17.75
CA SER A 55 -10.84 0.56 18.52
C SER A 55 -9.58 0.69 17.68
N SER A 56 -9.26 -0.31 16.87
CA SER A 56 -8.09 -0.30 15.99
C SER A 56 -8.19 0.79 14.92
N LEU A 57 -9.37 0.98 14.34
CA LEU A 57 -9.58 1.99 13.31
C LEU A 57 -9.61 3.41 13.89
N ALA A 58 -10.21 3.59 15.08
CA ALA A 58 -10.09 4.85 15.84
C ALA A 58 -8.63 5.22 16.07
N PHE A 59 -7.85 4.26 16.55
CA PHE A 59 -6.44 4.41 16.84
C PHE A 59 -5.63 4.79 15.60
N ILE A 60 -5.82 4.08 14.48
CA ILE A 60 -5.18 4.40 13.19
C ILE A 60 -5.53 5.82 12.73
N ASN A 61 -6.79 6.24 12.86
CA ASN A 61 -7.21 7.59 12.51
C ASN A 61 -6.54 8.67 13.38
N LEU A 62 -6.39 8.42 14.69
CA LEU A 62 -5.69 9.32 15.60
C LEU A 62 -4.20 9.41 15.25
N LEU A 63 -3.54 8.29 14.95
CA LEU A 63 -2.15 8.29 14.47
C LEU A 63 -1.97 9.06 13.17
N SER A 64 -2.91 8.95 12.23
CA SER A 64 -2.88 9.71 10.97
C SER A 64 -3.07 11.21 11.17
N LYS A 65 -3.79 11.62 12.23
CA LYS A 65 -3.99 13.01 12.65
C LYS A 65 -2.91 13.53 13.61
N GLU A 66 -1.89 12.72 13.88
CA GLU A 66 -0.81 13.01 14.85
C GLU A 66 -1.31 13.24 16.30
N ASP A 67 -2.52 12.80 16.64
CA ASP A 67 -3.02 12.82 18.02
C ASP A 67 -2.53 11.60 18.80
N LEU A 68 -1.27 11.68 19.22
CA LEU A 68 -0.59 10.61 19.94
C LEU A 68 -1.17 10.35 21.32
N LYS A 69 -1.62 11.40 22.02
CA LYS A 69 -2.23 11.26 23.35
C LYS A 69 -3.57 10.56 23.25
N GLY A 70 -4.37 10.88 22.24
CA GLY A 70 -5.60 10.16 21.94
C GLY A 70 -5.34 8.70 21.60
N ALA A 71 -4.37 8.44 20.71
CA ALA A 71 -4.01 7.08 20.32
C ALA A 71 -3.52 6.23 21.51
N GLU A 72 -2.68 6.79 22.39
CA GLU A 72 -2.18 6.12 23.60
C GLU A 72 -3.30 5.74 24.57
N ARG A 73 -4.36 6.54 24.69
CA ARG A 73 -5.52 6.19 25.51
C ARG A 73 -6.25 4.93 25.02
N ILE A 74 -6.24 4.67 23.71
CA ILE A 74 -6.88 3.49 23.12
C ILE A 74 -5.98 2.25 23.24
N TYR A 75 -4.69 2.39 22.92
CA TYR A 75 -3.71 1.29 22.98
C TYR A 75 -2.47 1.68 23.79
N PRO A 76 -2.57 1.78 25.14
CA PRO A 76 -1.43 2.19 25.96
C PRO A 76 -0.27 1.19 25.87
N LYS A 77 -0.58 -0.11 25.79
CA LYS A 77 0.41 -1.18 25.66
C LYS A 77 1.28 -1.07 24.40
N MET A 78 0.76 -0.52 23.30
CA MET A 78 1.55 -0.33 22.07
C MET A 78 2.63 0.73 22.27
N PHE A 79 2.35 1.78 23.06
CA PHE A 79 3.33 2.84 23.36
C PHE A 79 4.42 2.39 24.33
N SER A 80 4.19 1.31 25.09
CA SER A 80 5.16 0.70 25.98
C SER A 80 5.98 -0.43 25.33
N LEU A 81 5.87 -0.65 24.03
CA LEU A 81 6.61 -1.71 23.34
C LEU A 81 8.12 -1.44 23.32
N ASP A 82 8.90 -2.43 23.74
CA ASP A 82 10.33 -2.47 23.47
C ASP A 82 10.58 -3.08 22.08
N VAL A 83 11.02 -2.23 21.16
CA VAL A 83 11.33 -2.63 19.77
C VAL A 83 12.83 -2.73 19.52
N THR A 84 13.67 -2.51 20.54
CA THR A 84 15.11 -2.30 20.39
C THR A 84 15.80 -3.47 19.70
N SER A 85 15.38 -4.70 19.98
CA SER A 85 15.93 -5.92 19.38
C SER A 85 15.71 -6.04 17.86
N GLY A 86 14.72 -5.34 17.31
CA GLY A 86 14.42 -5.33 15.87
C GLY A 86 14.98 -4.12 15.11
N VAL A 87 15.61 -3.17 15.81
CA VAL A 87 16.11 -1.92 15.22
C VAL A 87 17.56 -2.09 14.77
N VAL A 88 17.84 -1.68 13.54
CA VAL A 88 19.20 -1.60 12.99
C VAL A 88 19.57 -0.13 12.80
N THR A 89 20.82 0.20 13.12
CA THR A 89 21.44 1.50 12.85
C THR A 89 22.53 1.31 11.82
N VAL A 90 22.42 2.04 10.70
CA VAL A 90 23.43 2.12 9.65
C VAL A 90 24.00 3.53 9.68
N GLU A 91 25.31 3.67 9.50
CA GLU A 91 25.97 4.97 9.49
C GLU A 91 25.35 5.91 8.44
N GLY A 92 25.01 7.13 8.84
CA GLY A 92 24.37 8.13 7.98
C GLY A 92 22.86 7.96 7.75
N GLU A 93 22.25 6.89 8.25
CA GLU A 93 20.81 6.60 8.08
C GLU A 93 20.06 6.70 9.42
N LYS A 94 18.76 7.00 9.38
CA LYS A 94 17.92 6.95 10.58
C LYS A 94 17.77 5.49 11.04
N PRO A 95 17.76 5.21 12.36
CA PRO A 95 17.45 3.87 12.86
C PRO A 95 16.15 3.34 12.23
N MET A 96 16.15 2.06 11.86
CA MET A 96 15.06 1.43 11.13
C MET A 96 14.69 0.12 11.79
N LEU A 97 13.38 -0.08 12.01
CA LEU A 97 12.85 -1.37 12.43
C LEU A 97 12.85 -2.34 11.24
N VAL A 98 13.65 -3.39 11.31
CA VAL A 98 13.81 -4.40 10.25
C VAL A 98 13.33 -5.79 10.66
N GLY A 99 13.11 -6.02 11.96
CA GLY A 99 12.59 -7.26 12.50
C GLY A 99 11.46 -7.03 13.50
N LEU A 100 10.65 -8.07 13.71
CA LEU A 100 9.65 -8.11 14.78
C LEU A 100 10.22 -8.92 15.94
N GLY A 101 10.10 -8.38 17.15
CA GLY A 101 10.37 -9.13 18.38
C GLY A 101 9.17 -9.97 18.82
N GLU A 102 9.29 -10.60 19.99
CA GLU A 102 8.21 -11.42 20.58
C GLU A 102 6.93 -10.64 20.86
N TYR A 103 7.01 -9.31 21.01
CA TYR A 103 5.84 -8.46 21.24
C TYR A 103 4.75 -8.60 20.18
N VAL A 104 5.08 -9.03 18.95
CA VAL A 104 4.06 -9.23 17.90
C VAL A 104 3.08 -10.34 18.26
N LEU A 105 3.50 -11.33 19.06
CA LEU A 105 2.68 -12.48 19.45
C LEU A 105 1.41 -12.07 20.21
N ASP A 106 1.46 -10.93 20.92
CA ASP A 106 0.31 -10.38 21.64
C ASP A 106 -0.77 -9.83 20.70
N TYR A 107 -0.41 -9.49 19.46
CA TYR A 107 -1.29 -8.86 18.47
C TYR A 107 -1.63 -9.80 17.30
N SER A 108 -0.88 -10.89 17.12
CA SER A 108 -1.00 -11.78 15.95
C SER A 108 -2.24 -12.69 15.95
N LYS A 109 -3.10 -12.61 16.97
CA LYS A 109 -4.33 -13.42 17.07
C LYS A 109 -5.57 -12.70 16.53
N ASN A 110 -5.49 -11.39 16.30
CA ASN A 110 -6.60 -10.60 15.82
C ASN A 110 -6.15 -9.70 14.66
N THR A 111 -6.87 -9.79 13.54
CA THR A 111 -6.55 -9.06 12.30
C THR A 111 -6.43 -7.54 12.53
N TYR A 112 -7.28 -6.95 13.36
CA TYR A 112 -7.34 -5.51 13.59
C TYR A 112 -6.28 -5.05 14.61
N ASP A 113 -5.98 -5.85 15.63
CA ASP A 113 -4.86 -5.57 16.54
C ASP A 113 -3.52 -5.60 15.78
N LEU A 114 -3.31 -6.58 14.88
CA LEU A 114 -2.13 -6.63 14.01
C LEU A 114 -2.08 -5.46 13.01
N LEU A 115 -3.23 -5.06 12.47
CA LEU A 115 -3.36 -3.89 11.59
C LEU A 115 -2.93 -2.61 12.33
N ALA A 116 -3.49 -2.37 13.52
CA ALA A 116 -3.15 -1.21 14.35
C ALA A 116 -1.66 -1.20 14.72
N LEU A 117 -1.10 -2.35 15.11
CA LEU A 117 0.34 -2.47 15.39
C LEU A 117 1.18 -2.12 14.16
N SER A 118 0.82 -2.63 12.98
CA SER A 118 1.57 -2.36 11.75
C SER A 118 1.67 -0.86 11.43
N VAL A 119 0.56 -0.13 11.58
CA VAL A 119 0.50 1.32 11.35
C VAL A 119 1.27 2.07 12.42
N PHE A 120 1.13 1.69 13.69
CA PHE A 120 1.88 2.28 14.80
C PHE A 120 3.39 2.17 14.58
N LEU A 121 3.88 0.95 14.32
CA LEU A 121 5.30 0.71 14.08
C LEU A 121 5.79 1.54 12.90
N LYS A 122 5.05 1.54 11.77
CA LYS A 122 5.42 2.32 10.59
C LYS A 122 5.54 3.81 10.87
N LYS A 123 4.64 4.36 11.69
CA LYS A 123 4.62 5.79 12.06
C LYS A 123 5.68 6.15 13.10
N LYS A 124 5.97 5.27 14.06
CA LYS A 124 6.82 5.59 15.22
C LYS A 124 8.26 5.14 15.12
N HIS A 125 8.53 4.04 14.42
CA HIS A 125 9.81 3.34 14.48
C HIS A 125 10.47 3.20 13.10
N ASN A 126 10.10 4.07 12.14
CA ASN A 126 10.67 4.10 10.79
C ASN A 126 10.74 2.68 10.18
N THR A 127 9.65 1.92 10.24
CA THR A 127 9.65 0.51 9.83
C THR A 127 9.96 0.34 8.35
N ARG A 128 10.82 -0.64 8.07
CA ARG A 128 11.16 -1.10 6.72
C ARG A 128 9.89 -1.50 5.96
N LEU A 129 9.82 -1.17 4.67
CA LEU A 129 8.59 -1.32 3.88
C LEU A 129 8.17 -2.77 3.73
N GLU A 130 9.12 -3.68 3.51
CA GLU A 130 8.88 -5.12 3.41
C GLU A 130 8.26 -5.66 4.70
N LEU A 131 8.73 -5.17 5.86
CA LEU A 131 8.18 -5.58 7.14
C LEU A 131 6.77 -5.04 7.36
N TYR A 132 6.51 -3.79 6.95
CA TYR A 132 5.16 -3.22 7.00
C TYR A 132 4.19 -3.97 6.07
N ASP A 133 4.60 -4.27 4.83
CA ASP A 133 3.84 -5.09 3.87
C ASP A 133 3.53 -6.48 4.44
N GLN A 134 4.54 -7.15 5.02
CA GLN A 134 4.37 -8.46 5.66
C GLN A 134 3.34 -8.43 6.79
N MET A 135 3.33 -7.39 7.62
CA MET A 135 2.34 -7.26 8.70
C MET A 135 0.92 -7.04 8.16
N LEU A 136 0.76 -6.22 7.12
CA LEU A 136 -0.53 -6.00 6.46
C LEU A 136 -1.05 -7.30 5.81
N ARG A 137 -0.18 -8.06 5.14
CA ARG A 137 -0.51 -9.40 4.65
C ARG A 137 -0.89 -10.35 5.78
N GLY A 138 -0.17 -10.31 6.91
CA GLY A 138 -0.53 -11.07 8.10
C GLY A 138 -1.93 -10.74 8.61
N SER A 139 -2.31 -9.46 8.60
CA SER A 139 -3.67 -9.01 8.95
C SER A 139 -4.72 -9.61 8.00
N ILE A 140 -4.47 -9.60 6.69
CA ILE A 140 -5.36 -10.19 5.67
C ILE A 140 -5.46 -11.72 5.82
N ARG A 141 -4.37 -12.40 6.21
CA ARG A 141 -4.38 -13.86 6.43
C ARG A 141 -5.19 -14.27 7.67
N LEU A 142 -5.26 -13.40 8.68
CA LEU A 142 -6.12 -13.63 9.85
C LEU A 142 -7.61 -13.41 9.54
N ASP A 143 -7.90 -12.51 8.60
CA ASP A 143 -9.26 -12.21 8.13
C ASP A 143 -9.21 -11.64 6.71
N SER A 144 -9.59 -12.45 5.73
CA SER A 144 -9.59 -12.07 4.32
C SER A 144 -10.63 -11.01 3.98
N THR A 145 -11.56 -10.73 4.89
CA THR A 145 -12.59 -9.69 4.76
C THR A 145 -12.16 -8.34 5.34
N ASN A 146 -10.93 -8.23 5.88
CA ASN A 146 -10.41 -6.98 6.42
C ASN A 146 -10.06 -5.97 5.31
N VAL A 147 -11.08 -5.25 4.85
CA VAL A 147 -10.98 -4.20 3.81
C VAL A 147 -9.98 -3.11 4.16
N ALA A 148 -9.81 -2.76 5.45
CA ALA A 148 -8.85 -1.73 5.85
C ALA A 148 -7.40 -2.18 5.63
N ALA A 149 -7.09 -3.46 5.88
CA ALA A 149 -5.78 -4.03 5.58
C ALA A 149 -5.53 -4.12 4.06
N LEU A 150 -6.54 -4.54 3.29
CA LEU A 150 -6.47 -4.54 1.82
C LEU A 150 -6.20 -3.13 1.26
N TYR A 151 -6.87 -2.12 1.82
CA TYR A 151 -6.68 -0.73 1.42
C TYR A 151 -5.25 -0.25 1.69
N LEU A 152 -4.76 -0.36 2.94
CA LEU A 152 -3.41 0.09 3.29
C LEU A 152 -2.32 -0.65 2.50
N LEU A 153 -2.54 -1.94 2.22
CA LEU A 153 -1.63 -2.72 1.38
C LEU A 153 -1.64 -2.24 -0.07
N SER A 154 -2.81 -1.91 -0.62
CA SER A 154 -2.93 -1.37 -1.97
C SER A 154 -2.25 0.00 -2.09
N GLU A 155 -2.40 0.87 -1.09
CA GLU A 155 -1.76 2.17 -1.08
C GLU A 155 -0.23 2.06 -1.06
N VAL A 156 0.32 1.25 -0.17
CA VAL A 156 1.78 1.11 -0.07
C VAL A 156 2.34 0.50 -1.36
N ARG A 157 1.71 -0.54 -1.91
CA ARG A 157 2.16 -1.16 -3.16
C ARG A 157 2.06 -0.23 -4.35
N HIS A 158 0.96 0.53 -4.46
CA HIS A 158 0.81 1.54 -5.51
C HIS A 158 1.89 2.62 -5.40
N LYS A 159 2.13 3.14 -4.19
CA LYS A 159 3.11 4.19 -3.93
C LYS A 159 4.54 3.78 -4.29
N TYR A 160 4.88 2.51 -4.10
CA TYR A 160 6.23 1.99 -4.36
C TYR A 160 6.31 1.11 -5.62
N GLY A 161 5.45 1.37 -6.61
CA GLY A 161 5.61 0.86 -7.97
C GLY A 161 5.07 -0.55 -8.25
N VAL A 162 4.52 -1.24 -7.25
CA VAL A 162 3.91 -2.58 -7.37
C VAL A 162 2.42 -2.42 -7.73
N LYS A 163 2.17 -1.81 -8.89
CA LYS A 163 0.83 -1.29 -9.24
C LYS A 163 -0.19 -2.37 -9.54
N GLU A 164 0.19 -3.45 -10.21
CA GLU A 164 -0.72 -4.55 -10.56
C GLU A 164 -1.32 -5.20 -9.30
N ASP A 165 -0.48 -5.46 -8.28
CA ASP A 165 -0.92 -5.93 -6.97
C ASP A 165 -1.88 -4.96 -6.29
N ALA A 166 -1.61 -3.66 -6.38
CA ALA A 166 -2.51 -2.65 -5.82
C ALA A 166 -3.87 -2.67 -6.53
N TYR A 167 -3.90 -2.81 -7.85
CA TYR A 167 -5.13 -2.93 -8.63
C TYR A 167 -5.91 -4.20 -8.30
N TYR A 168 -5.21 -5.33 -8.12
CA TYR A 168 -5.82 -6.56 -7.62
C TYR A 168 -6.51 -6.37 -6.27
N LEU A 169 -5.82 -5.74 -5.32
CA LEU A 169 -6.37 -5.45 -3.99
C LEU A 169 -7.60 -4.53 -4.05
N ILE A 170 -7.58 -3.52 -4.93
CA ILE A 170 -8.73 -2.63 -5.15
C ILE A 170 -9.93 -3.40 -5.73
N SER A 171 -9.70 -4.33 -6.66
CA SER A 171 -10.75 -5.23 -7.15
C SER A 171 -11.35 -6.07 -6.02
N LYS A 172 -10.51 -6.64 -5.16
CA LYS A 172 -10.96 -7.46 -4.02
C LYS A 172 -11.77 -6.66 -3.00
N MET A 173 -11.37 -5.42 -2.71
CA MET A 173 -12.17 -4.55 -1.85
C MET A 173 -13.57 -4.29 -2.42
N LYS A 174 -13.69 -4.10 -3.75
CA LYS A 174 -14.98 -3.87 -4.41
C LYS A 174 -15.91 -5.08 -4.38
N GLU A 175 -15.33 -6.29 -4.43
CA GLU A 175 -16.06 -7.56 -4.28
C GLU A 175 -16.57 -7.75 -2.84
N LEU A 176 -15.77 -7.40 -1.83
CA LEU A 176 -16.08 -7.63 -0.42
C LEU A 176 -17.04 -6.61 0.19
N ASP A 177 -16.96 -5.35 -0.22
CA ASP A 177 -17.74 -4.25 0.34
C ASP A 177 -18.45 -3.48 -0.80
N THR A 178 -19.50 -4.13 -1.31
CA THR A 178 -20.17 -3.73 -2.55
C THR A 178 -20.94 -2.43 -2.44
N GLU A 179 -21.24 -1.96 -1.23
CA GLU A 179 -22.07 -0.77 -0.98
C GLU A 179 -21.23 0.48 -0.68
N ASN A 180 -19.90 0.34 -0.60
CA ASN A 180 -19.09 1.42 -0.06
C ASN A 180 -18.69 2.49 -1.08
N PRO A 181 -19.18 3.74 -0.98
CA PRO A 181 -18.98 4.74 -2.04
C PRO A 181 -17.51 5.12 -2.29
N GLU A 182 -16.62 5.08 -1.29
CA GLU A 182 -15.21 5.41 -1.54
C GLU A 182 -14.45 4.25 -2.19
N ILE A 183 -14.82 2.98 -1.91
CA ILE A 183 -14.26 1.83 -2.65
C ILE A 183 -14.70 1.90 -4.11
N HIS A 184 -15.96 2.28 -4.38
CA HIS A 184 -16.40 2.50 -5.76
C HIS A 184 -15.64 3.64 -6.43
N ARG A 185 -15.40 4.74 -5.72
CA ARG A 185 -14.63 5.87 -6.26
C ARG A 185 -13.20 5.45 -6.58
N LEU A 186 -12.54 4.75 -5.66
CA LEU A 186 -11.20 4.20 -5.82
C LEU A 186 -11.15 3.23 -7.01
N TYR A 187 -12.08 2.27 -7.07
CA TYR A 187 -12.19 1.32 -8.17
C TYR A 187 -12.38 2.03 -9.51
N ARG A 188 -13.32 2.98 -9.61
CA ARG A 188 -13.56 3.74 -10.85
C ARG A 188 -12.34 4.52 -11.30
N SER A 189 -11.56 5.10 -10.37
CA SER A 189 -10.34 5.82 -10.70
C SER A 189 -9.25 4.93 -11.34
N GLN A 190 -9.31 3.61 -11.08
CA GLN A 190 -8.33 2.63 -11.56
C GLN A 190 -8.95 1.59 -12.52
N GLU A 191 -10.19 1.79 -12.98
CA GLU A 191 -10.98 0.76 -13.66
C GLU A 191 -10.32 0.27 -14.95
N SER A 192 -9.71 1.17 -15.73
CA SER A 192 -8.99 0.82 -16.94
C SER A 192 -7.80 -0.09 -16.64
N SER A 193 -7.02 0.23 -15.60
CA SER A 193 -5.88 -0.58 -15.17
C SER A 193 -6.30 -1.94 -14.63
N ILE A 194 -7.39 -1.99 -13.85
CA ILE A 194 -7.95 -3.24 -13.31
C ILE A 194 -8.43 -4.16 -14.42
N LYS A 195 -9.14 -3.63 -15.44
CA LYS A 195 -9.60 -4.42 -16.59
C LYS A 195 -8.46 -4.97 -17.45
N ASN A 196 -7.30 -4.30 -17.41
CA ASN A 196 -6.11 -4.69 -18.16
C ASN A 196 -5.19 -5.65 -17.39
N LEU A 197 -5.58 -6.16 -16.21
CA LEU A 197 -4.84 -7.22 -15.54
C LEU A 197 -4.91 -8.50 -16.41
N THR A 198 -3.91 -8.70 -17.27
CA THR A 198 -3.89 -9.76 -18.30
C THR A 198 -3.61 -11.16 -17.75
N GLN A 199 -3.29 -11.27 -16.46
CA GLN A 199 -2.91 -12.52 -15.82
C GLN A 199 -4.06 -13.09 -15.00
N THR A 200 -4.12 -14.43 -14.91
CA THR A 200 -5.02 -15.09 -13.96
C THR A 200 -4.67 -14.63 -12.54
N LEU A 201 -5.61 -13.92 -11.90
CA LEU A 201 -5.39 -13.36 -10.58
C LEU A 201 -5.27 -14.49 -9.54
N PRO A 202 -4.29 -14.44 -8.63
CA PRO A 202 -4.13 -15.46 -7.61
C PRO A 202 -5.31 -15.44 -6.61
N SER A 203 -5.45 -16.53 -5.85
CA SER A 203 -6.30 -16.50 -4.67
C SER A 203 -5.75 -15.48 -3.66
N LEU A 204 -6.61 -14.93 -2.79
CA LEU A 204 -6.16 -13.95 -1.81
C LEU A 204 -5.20 -14.56 -0.77
N ASP A 205 -5.31 -15.86 -0.47
CA ASP A 205 -4.35 -16.56 0.40
C ASP A 205 -2.98 -16.69 -0.27
N ASP A 206 -2.92 -17.10 -1.54
CA ASP A 206 -1.67 -17.19 -2.30
C ASP A 206 -1.01 -15.82 -2.44
N PHE A 207 -1.81 -14.80 -2.75
CA PHE A 207 -1.36 -13.42 -2.80
C PHE A 207 -0.74 -12.97 -1.47
N ALA A 208 -1.40 -13.26 -0.35
CA ALA A 208 -0.93 -12.84 0.98
C ALA A 208 0.28 -13.65 1.48
N ARG A 209 0.59 -14.80 0.88
CA ARG A 209 1.83 -15.56 1.17
C ARG A 209 3.03 -15.11 0.34
N THR A 210 2.78 -14.37 -0.74
CA THR A 210 3.85 -13.95 -1.65
C THR A 210 4.56 -12.71 -1.08
N ASP A 211 5.86 -12.85 -0.87
CA ASP A 211 6.70 -11.74 -0.44
C ASP A 211 7.00 -10.80 -1.62
N ILE A 212 7.09 -9.51 -1.31
CA ILE A 212 7.41 -8.45 -2.27
C ILE A 212 8.71 -7.79 -1.86
N ILE A 213 9.58 -7.57 -2.84
CA ILE A 213 10.81 -6.81 -2.68
C ILE A 213 10.56 -5.41 -3.24
N PHE A 214 10.58 -4.41 -2.37
CA PHE A 214 10.56 -3.02 -2.80
C PHE A 214 11.96 -2.63 -3.23
N LEU A 215 12.17 -2.43 -4.53
CA LEU A 215 13.43 -1.87 -5.02
C LEU A 215 13.51 -0.41 -4.55
N ARG A 216 14.62 -0.03 -3.90
CA ARG A 216 14.90 1.39 -3.64
C ARG A 216 14.97 2.08 -5.00
N HIS A 217 14.12 3.09 -5.21
CA HIS A 217 14.35 4.03 -6.29
C HIS A 217 15.51 4.92 -5.84
N ASP A 218 16.69 4.66 -6.40
CA ASP A 218 17.87 5.51 -6.28
C ASP A 218 17.60 6.91 -6.87
#